data_AF-A0A510UNI2-F1
#
_entry.id   AF-A0A510UNI2-F1
#
_cell.length_a   1.000
_cell.length_b   1.000
_cell.length_c   1.000
_cell.angle_alpha   90.00
_cell.angle_beta   90.00
_cell.angle_gamma   90.00
#
_symmetry.space_group_name_H-M   'P 1'
#
loop_
_entity.id
_entity.type
_entity.pdbx_description
1 polymer ?
#
loop_
_entity_poly.entity_id
_entity_poly.type
_entity_poly.pdbx_seq_one_letter_code
_entity_poly.pdbx_strand_id
1 'polypeptide(L)'
;MSRKSVRKINRQPRKTQWWLINHLQDLPTYLPLFDALHDYPASIALSLIKKMKDSVEHICHNEDQPWPSDDVFLRVVQCWAHYFLSMVGQVKVRKYQEQWQRALAQFEDIWTWVLRHNYPVQKNQSWHTLVLRHDLWIEEINEINAAQEAELRAYQWDVASVNYDELNCKDMVIEEINHGARLHQEGKEMDHCVWSYLRECKKQGYRVFSLRSSNERATLGLYMNSVTLKCRYDQLRGPNNGMVSNHMQQLVKRLIKQINTEITKN
;
A
#
# COMPACT_ATOMS: atom_id res chain seq x y z
N MET A 1 -24.89 -29.11 15.64
CA MET A 1 -24.25 -28.46 16.81
C MET A 1 -24.35 -29.36 18.04
N SER A 2 -23.24 -29.59 18.77
CA SER A 2 -23.23 -30.54 19.91
C SER A 2 -23.75 -29.90 21.22
N ARG A 3 -24.27 -30.71 22.16
CA ARG A 3 -24.62 -30.24 23.53
C ARG A 3 -23.45 -29.56 24.24
N LYS A 4 -22.22 -30.04 24.01
CA LYS A 4 -20.99 -29.45 24.58
C LYS A 4 -20.72 -28.06 24.02
N SER A 5 -20.91 -27.87 22.71
CA SER A 5 -20.74 -26.57 22.03
C SER A 5 -21.76 -25.54 22.53
N VAL A 6 -23.04 -25.93 22.67
CA VAL A 6 -24.09 -25.05 23.22
C VAL A 6 -23.76 -24.58 24.63
N ARG A 7 -23.30 -25.49 25.50
CA ARG A 7 -22.88 -25.14 26.86
C ARG A 7 -21.71 -24.16 26.87
N LYS A 8 -20.75 -24.31 25.96
CA LYS A 8 -19.63 -23.38 25.83
C LYS A 8 -20.09 -22.00 25.36
N ILE A 9 -20.95 -21.93 24.34
CA ILE A 9 -21.54 -20.65 23.89
C ILE A 9 -22.23 -19.97 25.07
N ASN A 10 -23.10 -20.67 25.80
CA ASN A 10 -23.87 -20.08 26.90
C ASN A 10 -23.01 -19.54 28.07
N ARG A 11 -21.75 -19.97 28.19
CA ARG A 11 -20.79 -19.45 29.18
C ARG A 11 -20.14 -18.13 28.76
N GLN A 12 -20.22 -17.77 27.48
CA GLN A 12 -19.64 -16.56 26.95
C GLN A 12 -20.49 -15.33 27.30
N PRO A 13 -19.92 -14.12 27.31
CA PRO A 13 -20.68 -12.88 27.44
C PRO A 13 -21.74 -12.71 26.33
N ARG A 14 -22.89 -12.07 26.61
CA ARG A 14 -24.02 -11.95 25.66
C ARG A 14 -23.63 -11.48 24.25
N LYS A 15 -22.73 -10.50 24.14
CA LYS A 15 -22.26 -10.00 22.83
C LYS A 15 -21.49 -11.07 22.04
N THR A 16 -20.66 -11.85 22.73
CA THR A 16 -19.93 -12.98 22.17
C THR A 16 -20.87 -14.13 21.79
N GLN A 17 -21.87 -14.43 22.63
CA GLN A 17 -22.90 -15.42 22.31
C GLN A 17 -23.61 -15.08 21.01
N TRP A 18 -24.10 -13.84 20.90
CA TRP A 18 -24.79 -13.36 19.70
C TRP A 18 -23.90 -13.48 18.46
N TRP A 19 -22.62 -13.09 18.57
CA TRP A 19 -21.69 -13.23 17.46
C TRP A 19 -21.49 -14.69 17.06
N LEU A 20 -21.25 -15.60 18.01
CA LEU A 20 -21.08 -17.03 17.74
C LEU A 20 -22.32 -17.68 17.11
N ILE A 21 -23.52 -17.27 17.53
CA ILE A 21 -24.79 -17.76 16.96
C ILE A 21 -24.96 -17.32 15.49
N ASN A 22 -24.45 -16.14 15.12
CA ASN A 22 -24.48 -15.68 13.74
C ASN A 22 -23.37 -16.29 12.87
N HIS A 23 -22.43 -17.03 13.46
CA HIS A 23 -21.27 -17.64 12.79
C HIS A 23 -21.19 -19.15 13.10
N LEU A 24 -22.33 -19.83 13.16
CA LEU A 24 -22.41 -21.24 13.56
C LEU A 24 -21.64 -22.18 12.63
N GLN A 25 -21.54 -21.84 11.34
CA GLN A 25 -20.78 -22.61 10.35
C GLN A 25 -19.27 -22.66 10.69
N ASP A 26 -18.74 -21.62 11.32
CA ASP A 26 -17.32 -21.47 11.65
C ASP A 26 -17.03 -21.75 13.14
N LEU A 27 -18.01 -22.34 13.84
CA LEU A 27 -17.93 -22.59 15.27
C LEU A 27 -16.73 -23.46 15.68
N PRO A 28 -16.32 -24.52 14.93
CA PRO A 28 -15.13 -25.30 15.25
C PRO A 28 -13.85 -24.45 15.31
N THR A 29 -13.74 -23.46 14.43
CA THR A 29 -12.59 -22.55 14.34
C THR A 29 -12.61 -21.52 15.46
N TYR A 30 -13.73 -20.82 15.67
CA TYR A 30 -13.77 -19.66 16.57
C TYR A 30 -13.99 -19.98 18.05
N LEU A 31 -14.66 -21.10 18.37
CA LEU A 31 -14.93 -21.43 19.77
C LEU A 31 -13.66 -21.68 20.60
N PRO A 32 -12.63 -22.40 20.10
CA PRO A 32 -11.34 -22.51 20.79
C PRO A 32 -10.62 -21.18 21.01
N LEU A 33 -10.82 -20.20 20.12
CA LEU A 33 -10.18 -18.87 20.21
C LEU A 33 -10.77 -18.07 21.38
N PHE A 34 -12.09 -18.12 21.55
CA PHE A 34 -12.73 -17.53 22.72
C PHE A 34 -12.37 -18.26 24.02
N ASP A 35 -12.14 -19.57 24.01
CA ASP A 35 -11.62 -20.29 25.17
C ASP A 35 -10.20 -19.81 25.55
N ALA A 36 -9.34 -19.55 24.55
CA ALA A 36 -8.00 -19.00 24.78
C ALA A 36 -8.02 -17.56 25.35
N LEU A 37 -9.11 -16.82 25.11
CA LEU A 37 -9.29 -15.43 25.52
C LEU A 37 -10.24 -15.29 26.73
N HIS A 38 -10.54 -16.35 27.47
CA HIS A 38 -11.57 -16.34 28.50
C HIS A 38 -11.32 -15.33 29.65
N ASP A 39 -10.05 -15.04 29.96
CA ASP A 39 -9.66 -14.05 30.97
C ASP A 39 -9.76 -12.60 30.45
N TYR A 40 -9.82 -12.41 29.13
CA TYR A 40 -9.81 -11.09 28.53
C TYR A 40 -11.18 -10.40 28.60
N PRO A 41 -11.20 -9.06 28.65
CA PRO A 41 -12.46 -8.32 28.52
C PRO A 41 -13.18 -8.72 27.22
N ALA A 42 -14.48 -9.03 27.33
CA ALA A 42 -15.30 -9.52 26.23
C ALA A 42 -15.21 -8.68 24.95
N SER A 43 -15.13 -7.35 25.10
CA SER A 43 -14.99 -6.43 23.98
C SER A 43 -13.66 -6.58 23.25
N ILE A 44 -12.56 -6.83 23.97
CA ILE A 44 -11.23 -7.02 23.39
C ILE A 44 -11.17 -8.36 22.65
N ALA A 45 -11.63 -9.44 23.29
CA ALA A 45 -11.68 -10.76 22.66
C ALA A 45 -12.51 -10.75 21.37
N LEU A 46 -13.68 -10.10 21.40
CA LEU A 46 -14.53 -9.97 20.23
C LEU A 46 -13.90 -9.10 19.13
N SER A 47 -13.25 -7.98 19.49
CA SER A 47 -12.55 -7.13 18.52
C SER A 47 -11.41 -7.86 17.81
N LEU A 48 -10.62 -8.63 18.55
CA LEU A 48 -9.52 -9.42 18.01
C LEU A 48 -10.04 -10.46 17.01
N ILE A 49 -11.05 -11.25 17.40
CA ILE A 49 -11.62 -12.29 16.53
C ILE A 49 -12.29 -11.70 15.29
N LYS A 50 -12.96 -10.56 15.41
CA LYS A 50 -13.52 -9.85 14.25
C LYS A 50 -12.45 -9.42 13.27
N LYS A 51 -11.40 -8.74 13.74
CA LYS A 51 -10.26 -8.35 12.89
C LYS A 51 -9.67 -9.54 12.16
N MET A 52 -9.49 -10.65 12.88
CA MET A 52 -8.95 -11.87 12.30
C MET A 52 -9.83 -12.43 11.17
N LYS A 53 -11.15 -12.49 11.38
CA LYS A 53 -12.13 -12.90 10.37
C LYS A 53 -12.14 -11.95 9.17
N ASP A 54 -12.19 -10.65 9.42
CA ASP A 54 -12.24 -9.61 8.39
C ASP A 54 -10.99 -9.68 7.49
N SER A 55 -9.80 -9.87 8.07
CA SER A 55 -8.56 -10.06 7.29
C SER A 55 -8.57 -11.32 6.44
N VAL A 56 -9.09 -12.44 6.97
CA VAL A 56 -9.19 -13.69 6.21
C VAL A 56 -10.15 -13.55 5.05
N GLU A 57 -11.34 -12.99 5.28
CA GLU A 57 -12.30 -12.75 4.21
C GLU A 57 -11.73 -11.80 3.16
N HIS A 58 -11.00 -10.76 3.57
CA HIS A 58 -10.39 -9.84 2.62
C HIS A 58 -9.26 -10.50 1.81
N ILE A 59 -8.31 -11.16 2.47
CA ILE A 59 -7.07 -11.65 1.84
C ILE A 59 -7.33 -12.96 1.09
N CYS A 60 -8.02 -13.93 1.69
CA CYS A 60 -8.23 -15.23 1.04
C CYS A 60 -9.24 -15.14 -0.13
N HIS A 61 -10.20 -14.21 -0.10
CA HIS A 61 -11.11 -14.05 -1.25
C HIS A 61 -10.60 -13.11 -2.33
N ASN A 62 -9.88 -12.03 -2.00
CA ASN A 62 -9.48 -11.04 -3.02
C ASN A 62 -8.07 -11.25 -3.55
N GLU A 63 -7.19 -11.91 -2.80
CA GLU A 63 -5.77 -12.09 -3.14
C GLU A 63 -5.43 -13.55 -3.50
N ASP A 64 -6.45 -14.40 -3.70
CA ASP A 64 -6.33 -15.85 -4.00
C ASP A 64 -5.37 -16.61 -3.06
N GLN A 65 -5.30 -16.17 -1.79
CA GLN A 65 -4.47 -16.82 -0.78
C GLN A 65 -5.15 -18.07 -0.20
N PRO A 66 -4.38 -19.13 0.10
CA PRO A 66 -4.95 -20.32 0.72
C PRO A 66 -5.54 -20.00 2.09
N TRP A 67 -6.63 -20.68 2.44
CA TRP A 67 -7.24 -20.52 3.76
C TRP A 67 -6.32 -21.14 4.83
N PRO A 68 -5.87 -20.40 5.87
CA PRO A 68 -5.09 -20.98 6.96
C PRO A 68 -5.82 -22.12 7.66
N SER A 69 -5.05 -23.09 8.14
CA SER A 69 -5.59 -24.15 9.00
C SER A 69 -6.03 -23.58 10.36
N ASP A 70 -7.07 -24.19 10.96
CA ASP A 70 -7.59 -23.84 12.29
C ASP A 70 -6.50 -23.76 13.39
N ASP A 71 -5.45 -24.58 13.27
CA ASP A 71 -4.32 -24.60 14.21
C ASP A 71 -3.48 -23.31 14.15
N VAL A 72 -3.34 -22.70 12.97
CA VAL A 72 -2.63 -21.41 12.82
C VAL A 72 -3.40 -20.30 13.52
N PHE A 73 -4.74 -20.23 13.34
CA PHE A 73 -5.59 -19.29 14.07
C PHE A 73 -5.37 -19.40 15.58
N LEU A 74 -5.47 -20.63 16.10
CA LEU A 74 -5.37 -20.87 17.53
C LEU A 74 -3.98 -20.50 18.07
N ARG A 75 -2.91 -20.85 17.37
CA ARG A 75 -1.54 -20.55 17.79
C ARG A 75 -1.28 -19.05 17.86
N VAL A 76 -1.66 -18.28 16.83
CA VAL A 76 -1.44 -16.82 16.82
C VAL A 76 -2.21 -16.17 17.97
N VAL A 77 -3.48 -16.55 18.16
CA VAL A 77 -4.30 -16.03 19.28
C VAL A 77 -3.71 -16.40 20.63
N GLN A 78 -3.24 -17.64 20.82
CA GLN A 78 -2.62 -18.06 22.09
C GLN A 78 -1.31 -17.34 22.37
N CYS A 79 -0.48 -17.09 21.36
CA CYS A 79 0.76 -16.31 21.51
C CYS A 79 0.45 -14.90 22.01
N TRP A 80 -0.50 -14.22 21.35
CA TRP A 80 -0.93 -12.88 21.74
C TRP A 80 -1.55 -12.86 23.14
N ALA A 81 -2.43 -13.83 23.43
CA ALA A 81 -3.11 -13.96 24.71
C ALA A 81 -2.15 -14.27 25.86
N HIS A 82 -1.07 -14.99 25.60
CA HIS A 82 -0.05 -15.22 26.62
C HIS A 82 0.76 -13.94 26.90
N TYR A 83 1.18 -13.24 25.84
CA TYR A 83 2.04 -12.06 25.94
C TYR A 83 1.34 -10.87 26.63
N PHE A 84 0.07 -10.63 26.32
CA PHE A 84 -0.70 -9.51 26.87
C PHE A 84 -1.49 -9.86 28.14
N LEU A 85 -1.28 -11.04 28.73
CA LEU A 85 -2.05 -11.50 29.89
C LEU A 85 -1.92 -10.54 31.09
N SER A 86 -0.74 -9.95 31.28
CA SER A 86 -0.47 -8.99 32.36
C SER A 86 -1.35 -7.73 32.29
N MET A 87 -1.87 -7.39 31.10
CA MET A 87 -2.79 -6.25 30.94
C MET A 87 -4.18 -6.55 31.50
N VAL A 88 -4.55 -7.82 31.63
CA VAL A 88 -5.86 -8.24 32.15
C VAL A 88 -5.97 -7.79 33.61
N GLY A 89 -7.08 -7.15 33.96
CA GLY A 89 -7.33 -6.61 35.30
C GLY A 89 -6.61 -5.28 35.59
N GLN A 90 -5.40 -5.08 35.06
CA GLN A 90 -4.57 -3.89 35.28
C GLN A 90 -4.93 -2.73 34.35
N VAL A 91 -5.11 -3.01 33.05
CA VAL A 91 -5.41 -2.00 32.03
C VAL A 91 -6.92 -1.94 31.79
N LYS A 92 -7.59 -1.01 32.48
CA LYS A 92 -9.05 -0.83 32.32
C LYS A 92 -9.40 -0.35 30.91
N VAL A 93 -10.15 -1.16 30.17
CA VAL A 93 -10.54 -0.94 28.75
C VAL A 93 -11.04 0.47 28.47
N ARG A 94 -11.95 1.00 29.30
CA ARG A 94 -12.55 2.33 29.08
C ARG A 94 -11.60 3.49 29.32
N LYS A 95 -10.64 3.33 30.25
CA LYS A 95 -9.72 4.39 30.67
C LYS A 95 -8.47 4.45 29.79
N TYR A 96 -7.98 3.29 29.33
CA TYR A 96 -6.74 3.16 28.57
C TYR A 96 -7.01 2.55 27.19
N GLN A 97 -7.86 3.20 26.42
CA GLN A 97 -8.32 2.71 25.12
C GLN A 97 -7.16 2.58 24.13
N GLU A 98 -6.28 3.59 24.07
CA GLU A 98 -5.12 3.61 23.17
C GLU A 98 -4.15 2.45 23.42
N GLN A 99 -3.99 2.01 24.66
CA GLN A 99 -3.09 0.89 24.97
C GLN A 99 -3.65 -0.43 24.43
N TRP A 100 -4.96 -0.66 24.57
CA TRP A 100 -5.62 -1.81 23.96
C TRP A 100 -5.68 -1.72 22.44
N GLN A 101 -5.87 -0.52 21.88
CA GLN A 101 -5.83 -0.30 20.44
C GLN A 101 -4.45 -0.63 19.86
N ARG A 102 -3.36 -0.21 20.51
CA ARG A 102 -1.99 -0.58 20.10
C ARG A 102 -1.77 -2.09 20.13
N ALA A 103 -2.24 -2.79 21.18
CA ALA A 103 -2.13 -4.25 21.26
C ALA A 103 -2.93 -4.97 20.16
N LEU A 104 -4.11 -4.44 19.80
CA LEU A 104 -4.93 -4.96 18.70
C LEU A 104 -4.38 -4.62 17.31
N ALA A 105 -3.77 -3.45 17.14
CA ALA A 105 -3.11 -3.05 15.90
C ALA A 105 -1.89 -3.94 15.63
N GLN A 106 -1.03 -4.15 16.65
CA GLN A 106 0.08 -5.08 16.52
C GLN A 106 -0.40 -6.50 16.21
N PHE A 107 -1.53 -6.93 16.76
CA PHE A 107 -2.12 -8.22 16.38
C PHE A 107 -2.48 -8.28 14.89
N GLU A 108 -3.15 -7.24 14.38
CA GLU A 108 -3.60 -7.14 13.00
C GLU A 108 -2.44 -7.13 12.00
N ASP A 109 -1.37 -6.40 12.31
CA ASP A 109 -0.15 -6.35 11.49
C ASP A 109 0.48 -7.74 11.37
N ILE A 110 0.73 -8.40 12.52
CA ILE A 110 1.32 -9.74 12.55
C ILE A 110 0.39 -10.76 11.88
N TRP A 111 -0.92 -10.69 12.13
CA TRP A 111 -1.88 -11.61 11.52
C TRP A 111 -1.92 -11.48 10.00
N THR A 112 -1.96 -10.26 9.49
CA THR A 112 -1.95 -9.98 8.05
C THR A 112 -0.67 -10.47 7.39
N TRP A 113 0.47 -10.28 8.04
CA TRP A 113 1.76 -10.82 7.58
C TRP A 113 1.74 -12.35 7.53
N VAL A 114 1.30 -13.01 8.61
CA VAL A 114 1.18 -14.47 8.69
C VAL A 114 0.29 -15.02 7.57
N LEU A 115 -0.84 -14.37 7.31
CA LEU A 115 -1.77 -14.75 6.23
C LEU A 115 -1.13 -14.61 4.85
N ARG A 116 -0.67 -13.41 4.50
CA ARG A 116 -0.18 -13.10 3.15
C ARG A 116 1.07 -13.90 2.76
N HIS A 117 1.88 -14.28 3.74
CA HIS A 117 3.13 -14.99 3.51
C HIS A 117 3.06 -16.46 3.94
N ASN A 118 1.89 -16.94 4.36
CA ASN A 118 1.68 -18.28 4.89
C ASN A 118 2.76 -18.69 5.92
N TYR A 119 3.06 -17.77 6.85
CA TYR A 119 4.18 -17.94 7.76
C TYR A 119 3.93 -19.12 8.73
N PRO A 120 4.86 -20.08 8.86
CA PRO A 120 4.65 -21.28 9.66
C PRO A 120 4.82 -21.01 11.15
N VAL A 121 3.73 -20.68 11.85
CA VAL A 121 3.72 -20.42 13.30
C VAL A 121 3.98 -21.71 14.08
N GLN A 122 5.11 -21.77 14.79
CA GLN A 122 5.57 -22.97 15.48
C GLN A 122 4.85 -23.19 16.82
N LYS A 123 4.75 -24.46 17.25
CA LYS A 123 4.24 -24.82 18.57
C LYS A 123 5.26 -24.33 19.61
N ASN A 124 4.84 -23.44 20.51
CA ASN A 124 5.67 -22.74 21.51
C ASN A 124 6.44 -21.50 21.01
N GLN A 125 6.12 -20.97 19.83
CA GLN A 125 6.65 -19.66 19.45
C GLN A 125 6.10 -18.58 20.39
N SER A 126 6.94 -17.62 20.80
CA SER A 126 6.47 -16.48 21.59
C SER A 126 5.96 -15.36 20.70
N TRP A 127 5.05 -14.53 21.22
CA TRP A 127 4.60 -13.32 20.52
C TRP A 127 5.76 -12.39 20.16
N HIS A 128 6.70 -12.19 21.08
CA HIS A 128 7.89 -11.37 20.84
C HIS A 128 8.72 -11.88 19.64
N THR A 129 8.88 -13.21 19.52
CA THR A 129 9.59 -13.81 18.39
C THR A 129 8.84 -13.59 17.07
N LEU A 130 7.49 -13.62 17.07
CA LEU A 130 6.70 -13.30 15.87
C LEU A 130 6.90 -11.84 15.45
N VAL A 131 6.84 -10.91 16.41
CA VAL A 131 7.08 -9.48 16.16
C VAL A 131 8.48 -9.25 15.60
N LEU A 132 9.52 -9.82 16.21
CA LEU A 132 10.88 -9.69 15.71
C LEU A 132 11.04 -10.21 14.27
N ARG A 133 10.39 -11.34 13.94
CA ARG A 133 10.44 -11.91 12.59
C ARG A 133 9.70 -11.05 11.56
N HIS A 134 8.56 -10.49 11.96
CA HIS A 134 7.83 -9.53 11.15
C HIS A 134 8.66 -8.27 10.89
N ASP A 135 9.31 -7.72 11.92
CA ASP A 135 10.10 -6.49 11.80
C ASP A 135 11.33 -6.71 10.90
N LEU A 136 12.03 -7.84 11.02
CA LEU A 136 13.10 -8.24 10.10
C LEU A 136 12.61 -8.36 8.65
N TRP A 137 11.41 -8.88 8.44
CA TRP A 137 10.81 -8.95 7.11
C TRP A 137 10.50 -7.55 6.55
N ILE A 138 9.99 -6.63 7.39
CA ILE A 138 9.78 -5.24 6.99
C ILE A 138 11.11 -4.59 6.58
N GLU A 139 12.18 -4.81 7.35
CA GLU A 139 13.51 -4.31 7.03
C GLU A 139 14.01 -4.85 5.68
N GLU A 140 13.89 -6.15 5.45
CA GLU A 140 14.27 -6.78 4.17
C GLU A 140 13.49 -6.20 2.99
N ILE A 141 12.17 -6.04 3.12
CA ILE A 141 11.33 -5.40 2.10
C ILE A 141 11.75 -3.95 1.86
N ASN A 142 12.05 -3.20 2.92
CA ASN A 142 12.52 -1.83 2.80
C ASN A 142 13.88 -1.74 2.11
N GLU A 143 14.80 -2.67 2.39
CA GLU A 143 16.10 -2.75 1.72
C GLU A 143 15.96 -3.10 0.23
N ILE A 144 15.13 -4.08 -0.11
CA ILE A 144 14.82 -4.45 -1.50
C ILE A 144 14.19 -3.26 -2.22
N ASN A 145 13.22 -2.60 -1.60
CA ASN A 145 12.57 -1.42 -2.16
C ASN A 145 13.57 -0.26 -2.32
N ALA A 146 14.48 -0.06 -1.37
CA ALA A 146 15.50 0.98 -1.45
C ALA A 146 16.51 0.71 -2.58
N ALA A 147 16.94 -0.55 -2.75
CA ALA A 147 17.82 -0.94 -3.86
C ALA A 147 17.12 -0.77 -5.22
N GLN A 148 15.87 -1.21 -5.33
CA GLN A 148 15.05 -0.98 -6.52
C GLN A 148 14.82 0.51 -6.78
N GLU A 149 14.52 1.30 -5.75
CA GLU A 149 14.38 2.75 -5.88
C GLU A 149 15.68 3.43 -6.32
N ALA A 150 16.83 2.98 -5.81
CA ALA A 150 18.13 3.49 -6.22
C ALA A 150 18.43 3.18 -7.69
N GLU A 151 18.17 1.95 -8.13
CA GLU A 151 18.29 1.55 -9.54
C GLU A 151 17.35 2.40 -10.42
N LEU A 152 16.10 2.56 -10.01
CA LEU A 152 15.10 3.35 -10.75
C LEU A 152 15.48 4.84 -10.80
N ARG A 153 16.07 5.40 -9.73
CA ARG A 153 16.59 6.78 -9.71
C ARG A 153 17.78 6.95 -10.65
N ALA A 154 18.67 5.95 -10.74
CA ALA A 154 19.83 5.99 -11.62
C ALA A 154 19.50 5.70 -13.10
N TYR A 155 18.35 5.08 -13.37
CA TYR A 155 17.95 4.70 -14.73
C TYR A 155 17.68 5.92 -15.61
N GLN A 156 18.24 5.90 -16.82
CA GLN A 156 18.07 6.92 -17.86
C GLN A 156 17.42 6.27 -19.10
N TRP A 157 16.49 6.98 -19.74
CA TRP A 157 15.78 6.57 -20.95
C TRP A 157 15.97 7.59 -22.08
N ASP A 158 15.67 7.18 -23.31
CA ASP A 158 15.89 8.01 -24.50
C ASP A 158 14.92 9.20 -24.55
N VAL A 159 15.47 10.37 -24.86
CA VAL A 159 14.72 11.61 -25.09
C VAL A 159 14.06 11.61 -26.47
N ALA A 160 13.01 12.41 -26.63
CA ALA A 160 12.41 12.68 -27.91
C ALA A 160 13.35 13.53 -28.76
N SER A 161 13.37 13.27 -30.06
CA SER A 161 14.02 14.16 -31.01
C SER A 161 13.18 15.43 -31.14
N VAL A 162 13.68 16.53 -30.58
CA VAL A 162 13.03 17.85 -30.61
C VAL A 162 14.04 18.89 -31.07
N ASN A 163 13.70 19.64 -32.11
CA ASN A 163 14.46 20.81 -32.50
C ASN A 163 13.99 22.03 -31.69
N TYR A 164 14.67 22.28 -30.57
CA TYR A 164 14.33 23.38 -29.66
C TYR A 164 14.49 24.77 -30.27
N ASP A 165 15.31 24.93 -31.32
CA ASP A 165 15.51 26.23 -31.99
C ASP A 165 14.27 26.69 -32.77
N GLU A 166 13.48 25.74 -33.29
CA GLU A 166 12.20 26.01 -33.99
C GLU A 166 11.03 26.25 -33.02
N LEU A 167 11.14 25.78 -31.76
CA LEU A 167 10.25 26.12 -30.65
C LEU A 167 10.58 27.51 -30.14
N ASN A 168 10.38 28.53 -30.97
CA ASN A 168 10.68 29.93 -30.69
C ASN A 168 10.19 30.36 -29.28
N CYS A 169 11.09 30.30 -28.28
CA CYS A 169 10.82 30.52 -26.85
C CYS A 169 12.10 31.03 -26.15
N LYS A 170 12.48 32.27 -26.45
CA LYS A 170 13.65 32.91 -25.82
C LYS A 170 13.55 32.98 -24.29
N ASP A 171 12.33 32.98 -23.76
CA ASP A 171 12.05 33.15 -22.33
C ASP A 171 11.52 31.86 -21.65
N MET A 172 11.61 30.71 -22.32
CA MET A 172 11.14 29.45 -21.75
C MET A 172 12.14 28.31 -21.89
N VAL A 173 12.43 27.66 -20.77
CA VAL A 173 13.24 26.46 -20.71
C VAL A 173 12.31 25.25 -20.77
N ILE A 174 12.54 24.40 -21.77
CA ILE A 174 11.87 23.10 -21.92
C ILE A 174 12.92 22.03 -21.65
N GLU A 175 12.67 21.18 -20.66
CA GLU A 175 13.52 20.05 -20.32
C GLU A 175 12.69 18.78 -20.43
N GLU A 176 13.07 17.84 -21.30
CA GLU A 176 12.54 16.49 -21.20
C GLU A 176 13.23 15.74 -20.04
N ILE A 177 12.43 15.27 -19.10
CA ILE A 177 12.91 14.48 -17.98
C ILE A 177 13.14 13.05 -18.47
N ASN A 178 14.41 12.66 -18.48
CA ASN A 178 14.85 11.41 -19.07
C ASN A 178 15.53 10.44 -18.09
N HIS A 179 15.52 10.75 -16.80
CA HIS A 179 16.10 9.88 -15.79
C HIS A 179 15.36 9.98 -14.45
N GLY A 180 15.42 8.90 -13.68
CA GLY A 180 14.61 8.74 -12.49
C GLY A 180 14.87 9.81 -11.43
N ALA A 181 16.12 10.12 -11.10
CA ALA A 181 16.44 11.12 -10.08
C ALA A 181 15.79 12.48 -10.36
N ARG A 182 15.80 12.94 -11.62
CA ARG A 182 15.16 14.19 -12.03
C ARG A 182 13.64 14.10 -12.00
N LEU A 183 13.05 12.95 -12.37
CA LEU A 183 11.60 12.72 -12.26
C LEU A 183 11.12 12.76 -10.80
N HIS A 184 11.90 12.17 -9.89
CA HIS A 184 11.64 12.23 -8.46
C HIS A 184 11.71 13.67 -7.94
N GLN A 185 12.74 14.41 -8.38
CA GLN A 185 12.93 15.81 -8.03
C GLN A 185 11.78 16.69 -8.56
N GLU A 186 11.31 16.45 -9.79
CA GLU A 186 10.16 17.17 -10.34
C GLU A 186 8.91 16.95 -9.49
N GLY A 187 8.63 15.71 -9.10
CA GLY A 187 7.50 15.39 -8.23
C GLY A 187 7.55 16.12 -6.87
N LYS A 188 8.76 16.24 -6.28
CA LYS A 188 8.96 17.02 -5.05
C LYS A 188 8.77 18.52 -5.26
N GLU A 189 9.33 19.08 -6.32
CA GLU A 189 9.29 20.52 -6.59
C GLU A 189 7.88 21.00 -6.97
N MET A 190 7.07 20.12 -7.55
CA MET A 190 5.74 20.43 -8.03
C MET A 190 4.62 19.95 -7.09
N ASP A 191 4.97 19.21 -6.02
CA ASP A 191 4.07 18.59 -5.04
C ASP A 191 2.92 17.79 -5.67
N HIS A 192 3.25 16.99 -6.68
CA HIS A 192 2.31 16.06 -7.32
C HIS A 192 3.02 14.77 -7.77
N CYS A 193 2.28 13.67 -7.78
CA CYS A 193 2.82 12.31 -7.95
C CYS A 193 3.28 12.00 -9.38
N VAL A 194 4.31 12.69 -9.89
CA VAL A 194 4.91 12.37 -11.21
C VAL A 194 5.71 11.07 -11.15
N TRP A 195 6.19 10.68 -9.96
CA TRP A 195 6.95 9.45 -9.74
C TRP A 195 6.19 8.17 -10.13
N SER A 196 4.86 8.16 -10.05
CA SER A 196 4.05 6.99 -10.44
C SER A 196 4.17 6.63 -11.92
N TYR A 197 4.59 7.58 -12.77
CA TYR A 197 4.77 7.35 -14.21
C TYR A 197 6.15 6.80 -14.57
N LEU A 198 7.07 6.61 -13.61
CA LEU A 198 8.43 6.17 -13.88
C LEU A 198 8.49 4.85 -14.67
N ARG A 199 7.66 3.87 -14.31
CA ARG A 199 7.62 2.58 -15.00
C ARG A 199 7.23 2.73 -16.47
N GLU A 200 6.31 3.64 -16.78
CA GLU A 200 5.89 3.92 -18.15
C GLU A 200 6.93 4.74 -18.91
N CYS A 201 7.66 5.64 -18.24
CA CYS A 201 8.80 6.34 -18.84
C CYS A 201 9.93 5.36 -19.21
N LYS A 202 10.27 4.43 -18.31
CA LYS A 202 11.26 3.36 -18.55
C LYS A 202 10.88 2.47 -19.75
N LYS A 203 9.59 2.21 -19.95
CA LYS A 203 9.09 1.40 -21.07
C LYS A 203 8.90 2.19 -22.37
N GLN A 204 9.29 3.47 -22.41
CA GLN A 204 9.02 4.35 -23.56
C GLN A 204 7.51 4.42 -23.88
N GLY A 205 6.65 4.33 -22.86
CA GLY A 205 5.19 4.49 -22.97
C GLY A 205 4.70 5.88 -22.53
N TYR A 206 5.55 6.65 -21.85
CA TYR A 206 5.22 7.98 -21.33
C TYR A 206 6.44 8.91 -21.39
N ARG A 207 6.20 10.19 -21.65
CA ARG A 207 7.23 11.24 -21.64
C ARG A 207 6.81 12.37 -20.72
N VAL A 208 7.78 12.95 -20.01
CA VAL A 208 7.55 14.03 -19.06
C VAL A 208 8.46 15.20 -19.40
N PHE A 209 7.90 16.40 -19.44
CA PHE A 209 8.65 17.63 -19.68
C PHE A 209 8.46 18.62 -18.52
N SER A 210 9.55 19.22 -18.05
CA SER A 210 9.53 20.39 -17.19
C SER A 210 9.55 21.64 -18.06
N LEU A 211 8.61 22.55 -17.83
CA LEU A 211 8.45 23.81 -18.55
C LEU A 211 8.62 24.94 -17.55
N ARG A 212 9.60 25.82 -17.78
CA ARG A 212 9.93 26.92 -16.86
C ARG A 212 10.05 28.23 -17.61
N SER A 213 9.35 29.25 -17.12
CA SER A 213 9.52 30.65 -17.49
C SER A 213 9.82 31.47 -16.23
N SER A 214 10.07 32.77 -16.37
CA SER A 214 10.27 33.67 -15.23
C SER A 214 9.07 33.74 -14.28
N ASN A 215 7.86 33.54 -14.80
CA ASN A 215 6.61 33.77 -14.07
C ASN A 215 5.77 32.50 -13.84
N GLU A 216 6.10 31.41 -14.53
CA GLU A 216 5.27 30.21 -14.56
C GLU A 216 6.12 28.96 -14.70
N ARG A 217 5.71 27.92 -13.98
CA ARG A 217 6.28 26.58 -14.07
C ARG A 217 5.16 25.56 -14.29
N ALA A 218 5.43 24.59 -15.15
CA ALA A 218 4.50 23.50 -15.42
C ALA A 218 5.23 22.19 -15.70
N THR A 219 4.55 21.07 -15.42
CA THR A 219 4.96 19.74 -15.84
C THR A 219 3.96 19.20 -16.84
N LEU A 220 4.46 18.81 -18.00
CA LEU A 220 3.71 18.18 -19.09
C LEU A 220 3.93 16.68 -19.05
N GLY A 221 2.84 15.92 -19.12
CA GLY A 221 2.85 14.47 -19.33
C GLY A 221 2.24 14.11 -20.68
N LEU A 222 2.89 13.19 -21.41
CA LEU A 222 2.47 12.69 -22.71
C LEU A 222 2.49 11.17 -22.74
N TYR A 223 1.44 10.55 -23.27
CA TYR A 223 1.49 9.13 -23.64
C TYR A 223 2.20 8.95 -24.96
N MET A 224 3.04 7.92 -25.09
CA MET A 224 3.65 7.53 -26.35
C MET A 224 3.07 6.19 -26.82
N ASN A 225 2.63 6.13 -28.08
CA ASN A 225 2.19 4.88 -28.68
C ASN A 225 3.41 4.01 -29.01
N SER A 226 3.45 2.77 -28.50
CA SER A 226 4.62 1.89 -28.63
C SER A 226 4.96 1.47 -30.06
N VAL A 227 4.02 1.56 -31.00
CA VAL A 227 4.21 1.15 -32.40
C VAL A 227 4.54 2.35 -33.29
N THR A 228 3.73 3.41 -33.21
CA THR A 228 3.88 4.59 -34.07
C THR A 228 4.83 5.64 -33.48
N LEU A 229 5.24 5.47 -32.22
CA LEU A 229 6.02 6.42 -31.41
C LEU A 229 5.38 7.81 -31.25
N LYS A 230 4.17 8.01 -31.77
CA LYS A 230 3.46 9.29 -31.67
C LYS A 230 3.05 9.57 -30.22
N CYS A 231 3.31 10.80 -29.80
CA CYS A 231 2.93 11.34 -28.52
C CYS A 231 1.51 11.93 -28.54
N ARG A 232 0.74 11.65 -27.48
CA ARG A 232 -0.59 12.20 -27.23
C ARG A 232 -0.58 12.93 -25.89
N TYR A 233 -1.23 14.10 -25.86
CA TYR A 233 -1.45 14.86 -24.64
C TYR A 233 -2.13 14.01 -23.55
N ASP A 234 -1.62 14.09 -22.33
CA ASP A 234 -2.29 13.56 -21.13
C ASP A 234 -2.65 14.72 -20.18
N GLN A 235 -1.63 15.41 -19.68
CA GLN A 235 -1.82 16.45 -18.68
C GLN A 235 -0.77 17.56 -18.75
N LEU A 236 -1.15 18.74 -18.28
CA LEU A 236 -0.29 19.90 -18.09
C LEU A 236 -0.70 20.60 -16.79
N ARG A 237 0.17 20.60 -15.79
CA ARG A 237 -0.13 21.09 -14.44
C ARG A 237 0.98 21.98 -13.90
N GLY A 238 0.58 23.06 -13.23
CA GLY A 238 1.46 23.86 -12.39
C GLY A 238 1.66 23.21 -11.01
N PRO A 239 2.45 23.85 -10.12
CA PRO A 239 2.66 23.38 -8.75
C PRO A 239 1.33 23.13 -8.02
N ASN A 240 1.26 22.10 -7.17
CA ASN A 240 0.05 21.70 -6.45
C ASN A 240 -1.15 21.39 -7.38
N ASN A 241 -0.88 20.84 -8.57
CA ASN A 241 -1.88 20.62 -9.62
C ASN A 241 -2.59 21.89 -10.13
N GLY A 242 -1.94 23.05 -9.98
CA GLY A 242 -2.47 24.34 -10.42
C GLY A 242 -2.75 24.40 -11.92
N MET A 243 -3.63 25.32 -12.30
CA MET A 243 -3.88 25.64 -13.71
C MET A 243 -2.69 26.39 -14.32
N VAL A 244 -2.49 26.21 -15.62
CA VAL A 244 -1.46 26.89 -16.41
C VAL A 244 -2.07 27.93 -17.35
N SER A 245 -1.25 28.89 -17.78
CA SER A 245 -1.63 29.94 -18.71
C SER A 245 -2.00 29.39 -20.10
N ASN A 246 -2.81 30.15 -20.83
CA ASN A 246 -3.14 29.83 -22.23
C ASN A 246 -1.90 29.82 -23.13
N HIS A 247 -0.91 30.67 -22.81
CA HIS A 247 0.37 30.70 -23.52
C HIS A 247 1.10 29.36 -23.38
N MET A 248 1.18 28.82 -22.15
CA MET A 248 1.78 27.51 -21.87
C MET A 248 1.05 26.39 -22.63
N GLN A 249 -0.30 26.41 -22.63
CA GLN A 249 -1.10 25.42 -23.36
C GLN A 249 -0.85 25.45 -24.87
N GLN A 250 -0.73 26.63 -25.48
CA GLN A 250 -0.44 26.78 -26.91
C GLN A 250 0.96 26.28 -27.27
N LEU A 251 1.93 26.52 -26.40
CA LEU A 251 3.28 26.05 -26.57
C LEU A 251 3.38 24.53 -26.50
N VAL A 252 2.73 23.90 -25.52
CA VAL A 252 2.65 22.44 -25.44
C VAL A 252 2.04 21.82 -26.71
N LYS A 253 0.99 22.43 -27.27
CA LYS A 253 0.42 21.95 -28.54
C LYS A 253 1.43 21.99 -29.70
N ARG A 254 2.28 23.03 -29.76
CA ARG A 254 3.35 23.14 -30.76
C ARG A 254 4.44 22.09 -30.54
N LEU A 255 4.86 21.91 -29.29
CA LEU A 255 5.85 20.89 -28.89
C LEU A 255 5.40 19.48 -29.32
N ILE A 256 4.16 19.08 -28.98
CA ILE A 256 3.61 17.76 -29.35
C ILE A 256 3.58 17.58 -30.87
N LYS A 257 3.17 18.61 -31.61
CA LYS A 257 3.13 18.56 -33.08
C LYS A 257 4.53 18.34 -33.66
N GLN A 258 5.54 19.01 -33.12
CA GLN A 258 6.91 18.89 -33.61
C GLN A 258 7.51 17.53 -33.31
N ILE A 259 7.37 17.03 -32.07
CA ILE A 259 7.77 15.65 -31.69
C ILE A 259 7.21 14.65 -32.71
N ASN A 260 5.91 14.73 -32.99
CA ASN A 260 5.24 13.81 -33.91
C ASN A 260 5.66 13.99 -35.38
N THR A 261 6.14 15.17 -35.77
CA THR A 261 6.60 15.45 -37.14
C THR A 261 8.01 14.92 -37.35
N GLU A 262 8.92 15.13 -36.40
CA GLU A 262 10.29 14.65 -36.45
C GLU A 262 10.37 13.11 -36.45
N ILE A 263 9.47 12.45 -35.73
CA ILE A 263 9.32 10.98 -35.76
C ILE A 263 8.96 10.46 -37.16
N THR A 264 8.31 11.26 -38.00
CA THR A 264 7.93 10.83 -39.37
C THR A 264 9.07 11.02 -40.38
N LYS A 265 10.11 11.78 -40.02
CA LYS A 265 11.27 12.05 -40.90
C LYS A 265 12.40 11.03 -40.73
N ASN A 266 12.43 10.32 -39.61
CA ASN A 266 13.34 9.20 -39.31
C ASN A 266 12.69 7.86 -39.64
#